data_AF-A0A7C8BSE7-F1
#
_entry.id   AF-A0A7C8BSE7-F1
#
_cell.length_a   1.000
_cell.length_b   1.000
_cell.length_c   1.000
_cell.angle_alpha   90.00
_cell.angle_beta   90.00
_cell.angle_gamma   90.00
#
_symmetry.space_group_name_H-M   'P 1'
#
loop_
_entity.id
_entity.type
_entity.pdbx_description
1 polymer ?
#
loop_
_entity_poly.entity_id
_entity_poly.type
_entity_poly.pdbx_seq_one_letter_code
_entity_poly.pdbx_strand_id
1 'polypeptide(L)'
;MSGLMLDADAVKALEVRVRSFGDGAEDVVNGVLHGEAGPMIYGRINPLIHPSGRRFKGHPASARSSKWPVYRTGENLAVTVATSARFRYLYFPNDGGNTKNHAGNQHFMFRGAQAAAPSVMERCITALTREWEQ
;
A
#
# COMPACT_ATOMS: atom_id res chain seq x y z
N MET A 1 -11.09 3.60 -16.40
CA MET A 1 -10.16 4.38 -15.57
C MET A 1 -10.90 4.82 -14.32
N SER A 2 -10.64 4.19 -13.18
CA SER A 2 -11.30 4.58 -11.92
C SER A 2 -10.33 5.45 -11.13
N GLY A 3 -10.71 6.72 -10.98
CA GLY A 3 -9.96 7.72 -10.23
C GLY A 3 -9.90 7.38 -8.74
N LEU A 4 -8.73 7.63 -8.17
CA LEU A 4 -8.42 7.50 -6.75
C LEU A 4 -9.19 8.58 -5.98
N MET A 5 -10.22 8.21 -5.21
CA MET A 5 -10.89 9.15 -4.31
C MET A 5 -10.25 8.99 -2.93
N LEU A 6 -9.15 9.70 -2.72
CA LEU A 6 -8.69 10.00 -1.36
C LEU A 6 -9.75 10.88 -0.69
N ASP A 7 -9.92 10.74 0.62
CA ASP A 7 -10.76 11.66 1.38
C ASP A 7 -10.27 13.10 1.11
N ALA A 8 -11.15 13.92 0.53
CA ALA A 8 -10.80 15.25 0.06
C ALA A 8 -10.29 16.12 1.22
N ASP A 9 -10.81 15.88 2.44
CA ASP A 9 -10.42 16.61 3.64
C ASP A 9 -9.00 16.24 4.09
N ALA A 10 -8.63 14.97 4.02
CA ALA A 10 -7.29 14.50 4.36
C ALA A 10 -6.22 15.04 3.38
N VAL A 11 -6.54 15.08 2.08
CA VAL A 11 -5.65 15.65 1.05
C VAL A 11 -5.48 17.15 1.27
N LYS A 12 -6.58 17.86 1.54
CA LYS A 12 -6.56 19.30 1.77
C LYS A 12 -5.81 19.67 3.05
N ALA A 13 -5.93 18.88 4.11
CA ALA A 13 -5.16 19.06 5.34
C ALA A 13 -3.65 18.92 5.10
N LEU A 14 -3.24 17.89 4.33
CA LEU A 14 -1.84 17.73 3.94
C LEU A 14 -1.35 18.89 3.09
N GLU A 15 -2.12 19.31 2.07
CA GLU A 15 -1.77 20.42 1.19
C GLU A 15 -1.59 21.74 1.95
N VAL A 16 -2.51 22.04 2.89
CA VAL A 16 -2.39 23.21 3.77
C VAL A 16 -1.12 23.10 4.61
N ARG A 17 -0.82 21.94 5.20
CA ARG A 17 0.36 21.80 6.05
C ARG A 17 1.67 21.89 5.27
N VAL A 18 1.74 21.27 4.09
CA VAL A 18 2.89 21.36 3.17
C VAL A 18 3.14 22.81 2.75
N ARG A 19 2.10 23.54 2.34
CA ARG A 19 2.22 24.97 2.01
C ARG A 19 2.66 25.82 3.19
N SER A 20 2.21 25.48 4.39
CA SER A 20 2.60 26.16 5.62
C SER A 20 4.06 25.88 5.98
N PHE A 21 4.56 24.68 5.64
CA PHE A 21 5.90 24.19 6.01
C PHE A 21 7.03 24.83 5.19
N GLY A 22 6.77 25.21 3.93
CA GLY A 22 7.80 25.78 3.06
C GLY A 22 8.75 24.72 2.48
N ASP A 23 10.01 25.08 2.26
CA ASP A 23 11.02 24.18 1.70
C ASP A 23 11.35 23.02 2.67
N GLY A 24 11.47 21.79 2.17
CA GLY A 24 11.79 20.58 2.96
C GLY A 24 10.58 19.71 3.36
N ALA A 25 9.35 20.17 3.12
CA ALA A 25 8.14 19.38 3.37
C ALA A 25 8.12 18.05 2.59
N GLU A 26 8.63 18.08 1.37
CA GLU A 26 8.74 16.92 0.49
C GLU A 26 9.64 15.84 1.08
N ASP A 27 10.79 16.21 1.65
CA ASP A 27 11.74 15.28 2.26
C ASP A 27 11.14 14.59 3.48
N VAL A 28 10.39 15.33 4.30
CA VAL A 28 9.66 14.78 5.46
C VAL A 28 8.61 13.76 5.00
N VAL A 29 7.83 14.11 3.99
CA VAL A 29 6.81 13.19 3.43
C VAL A 29 7.46 11.96 2.81
N ASN A 30 8.55 12.12 2.05
CA ASN A 30 9.32 11.01 1.51
C ASN A 30 9.86 10.09 2.61
N GLY A 31 10.37 10.66 3.71
CA GLY A 31 10.83 9.89 4.86
C GLY A 31 9.75 8.92 5.39
N VAL A 32 8.52 9.41 5.52
CA VAL A 32 7.38 8.58 5.95
C VAL A 32 6.99 7.57 4.89
N LEU A 33 6.84 7.98 3.63
CA LEU A 33 6.41 7.10 2.54
C LEU A 33 7.42 5.97 2.29
N HIS A 34 8.71 6.28 2.36
CA HIS A 34 9.79 5.34 2.09
C HIS A 34 10.09 4.45 3.29
N GLY A 35 9.91 4.95 4.52
CA GLY A 35 10.18 4.20 5.75
C GLY A 35 9.01 3.35 6.26
N GLU A 36 7.78 3.86 6.17
CA GLU A 36 6.65 3.31 6.93
C GLU A 36 5.48 2.84 6.06
N ALA A 37 5.20 3.53 4.95
CA ALA A 37 3.95 3.33 4.21
C ALA A 37 3.86 1.93 3.58
N GLY A 38 4.96 1.36 3.09
CA GLY A 38 4.99 0.01 2.51
C GLY A 38 4.46 -1.07 3.47
N PRO A 39 5.03 -1.23 4.68
CA PRO A 39 4.51 -2.13 5.71
C PRO A 39 3.05 -1.86 6.10
N MET A 40 2.63 -0.60 6.20
CA MET A 40 1.25 -0.25 6.53
C MET A 40 0.26 -0.73 5.46
N ILE A 41 0.59 -0.49 4.19
CA ILE A 41 -0.19 -0.95 3.04
C ILE A 41 -0.23 -2.48 3.01
N TYR A 42 0.91 -3.15 3.17
CA TYR A 42 0.97 -4.62 3.25
C TYR A 42 0.06 -5.18 4.34
N GLY A 43 0.03 -4.56 5.52
CA GLY A 43 -0.82 -4.97 6.65
C GLY A 43 -2.32 -4.93 6.31
N ARG A 44 -2.73 -4.09 5.36
CA ARG A 44 -4.11 -4.02 4.86
C ARG A 44 -4.36 -4.96 3.67
N ILE A 45 -3.35 -5.21 2.83
CA ILE A 45 -3.46 -6.12 1.69
C ILE A 45 -3.49 -7.59 2.13
N ASN A 46 -2.55 -8.02 2.98
CA ASN A 46 -2.34 -9.44 3.27
C ASN A 46 -3.58 -10.18 3.81
N PRO A 47 -4.42 -9.59 4.69
CA PRO A 47 -5.64 -10.23 5.16
C PRO A 47 -6.68 -10.50 4.07
N LEU A 48 -6.66 -9.72 2.99
CA LEU A 48 -7.59 -9.85 1.86
C LEU A 48 -7.21 -11.00 0.92
N ILE A 49 -6.00 -11.56 1.04
CA ILE A 49 -5.55 -12.67 0.22
C ILE A 49 -6.26 -13.95 0.68
N HIS A 50 -6.93 -14.61 -0.25
CA HIS A 50 -7.47 -15.96 -0.02
C HIS A 50 -6.35 -16.99 -0.22
N PRO A 51 -5.96 -17.74 0.82
CA PRO A 51 -4.90 -18.73 0.70
C PRO A 51 -5.37 -19.92 -0.15
N SER A 52 -4.46 -20.47 -0.95
CA SER A 52 -4.73 -21.74 -1.63
C SER A 52 -4.75 -22.88 -0.60
N GLY A 53 -5.81 -23.70 -0.62
CA GLY A 53 -5.91 -24.91 0.22
C GLY A 53 -5.15 -26.12 -0.33
N ARG A 54 -4.40 -25.97 -1.44
CA ARG A 54 -3.67 -27.08 -2.07
C ARG A 54 -2.59 -27.64 -1.15
N ARG A 55 -2.56 -28.97 -1.04
CA ARG A 55 -1.55 -29.70 -0.27
C ARG A 55 -0.99 -30.81 -1.16
N PHE A 56 0.30 -30.74 -1.47
CA PHE A 56 1.06 -31.82 -2.09
C PHE A 56 2.54 -31.71 -1.70
N LYS A 57 3.30 -32.80 -1.88
CA LYS A 57 4.72 -32.87 -1.47
C LYS A 57 5.53 -31.78 -2.18
N GLY A 58 6.22 -30.95 -1.40
CA GLY A 58 7.00 -29.82 -1.93
C GLY A 58 6.18 -28.56 -2.25
N HIS A 59 4.87 -28.54 -1.99
CA HIS A 59 4.07 -27.34 -2.19
C HIS A 59 4.47 -26.26 -1.17
N PRO A 60 4.88 -25.07 -1.64
CA PRO A 60 5.42 -24.05 -0.75
C PRO A 60 4.30 -23.31 0.01
N ALA A 61 4.67 -22.59 1.07
CA ALA A 61 3.72 -21.79 1.85
C ALA A 61 2.99 -20.74 0.98
N SER A 62 1.71 -20.52 1.28
CA SER A 62 0.87 -19.54 0.58
C SER A 62 1.38 -18.11 0.80
N ALA A 63 1.01 -17.19 -0.09
CA ALA A 63 1.29 -15.77 0.07
C ALA A 63 0.81 -15.23 1.43
N ARG A 64 -0.42 -15.55 1.85
CA ARG A 64 -0.98 -15.08 3.14
C ARG A 64 -0.09 -15.40 4.35
N SER A 65 0.67 -16.49 4.28
CA SER A 65 1.56 -16.99 5.35
C SER A 65 3.04 -16.67 5.10
N SER A 66 3.36 -15.91 4.05
CA SER A 66 4.73 -15.61 3.64
C SER A 66 4.96 -14.10 3.60
N LYS A 67 6.18 -13.65 3.87
CA LYS A 67 6.58 -12.27 3.52
C LYS A 67 6.81 -12.19 2.02
N TRP A 68 5.78 -11.82 1.28
CA TRP A 68 5.82 -11.66 -0.17
C TRP A 68 6.10 -10.26 -0.72
N PRO A 69 5.85 -9.14 0.00
CA PRO A 69 5.93 -7.82 -0.62
C PRO A 69 7.38 -7.38 -0.81
N VAL A 70 7.59 -6.56 -1.83
CA VAL A 70 8.79 -5.76 -2.08
C VAL A 70 8.33 -4.31 -2.11
N TYR A 71 8.99 -3.45 -1.35
CA TYR A 71 8.70 -2.02 -1.33
C TYR A 71 9.67 -1.29 -2.24
N ARG A 72 9.15 -0.48 -3.15
CA ARG A 72 9.95 0.38 -4.02
C ARG A 72 9.69 1.83 -3.63
N THR A 73 10.77 2.53 -3.34
CA THR A 73 10.79 3.88 -2.77
C THR A 73 11.68 4.82 -3.58
N GLY A 74 11.97 4.48 -4.84
CA GLY A 74 12.80 5.29 -5.72
C GLY A 74 12.07 6.46 -6.36
N GLU A 75 10.76 6.56 -6.15
CA GLU A 75 9.91 7.62 -6.69
C GLU A 75 9.57 8.62 -5.58
N ASN A 76 9.57 9.88 -5.98
CA ASN A 76 9.22 10.99 -5.10
C ASN A 76 7.71 10.97 -4.78
N LEU A 77 7.35 11.25 -3.53
CA LEU A 77 5.98 11.27 -3.03
C LEU A 77 5.19 9.99 -3.32
N ALA A 78 5.89 8.87 -3.47
CA ALA A 78 5.30 7.60 -3.84
C ALA A 78 5.98 6.42 -3.14
N VAL A 79 5.19 5.39 -2.89
CA VAL A 79 5.67 4.06 -2.54
C VAL A 79 4.90 3.03 -3.35
N THR A 80 5.63 2.08 -3.93
CA THR A 80 5.02 0.95 -4.64
C THR A 80 5.20 -0.31 -3.82
N VAL A 81 4.08 -0.97 -3.48
CA VAL A 81 4.06 -2.32 -2.91
C VAL A 81 3.91 -3.32 -4.04
N ALA A 82 5.01 -3.98 -4.40
CA ALA A 82 5.07 -5.00 -5.44
C ALA A 82 5.18 -6.41 -4.84
N THR A 83 4.99 -7.43 -5.67
CA THR A 83 5.21 -8.83 -5.27
C THR A 83 6.62 -9.28 -5.63
N SER A 84 7.25 -10.08 -4.77
CA SER A 84 8.46 -10.81 -5.15
C SER A 84 8.16 -11.85 -6.24
N ALA A 85 9.20 -12.30 -6.96
CA ALA A 85 9.07 -13.13 -8.16
C ALA A 85 8.16 -14.37 -7.95
N ARG A 86 8.30 -15.04 -6.80
CA ARG A 86 7.51 -16.23 -6.44
C ARG A 86 6.00 -15.95 -6.34
N PHE A 87 5.59 -14.73 -6.02
CA PHE A 87 4.21 -14.36 -5.76
C PHE A 87 3.60 -13.47 -6.85
N ARG A 88 4.22 -13.35 -8.03
CA ARG A 88 3.68 -12.59 -9.17
C ARG A 88 2.29 -13.05 -9.62
N TYR A 89 1.91 -14.29 -9.30
CA TYR A 89 0.57 -14.81 -9.57
C TYR A 89 -0.54 -14.04 -8.84
N LEU A 90 -0.22 -13.27 -7.79
CA LEU A 90 -1.15 -12.39 -7.09
C LEU A 90 -1.67 -11.24 -7.97
N TYR A 91 -1.13 -11.03 -9.18
CA TYR A 91 -1.74 -10.14 -10.16
C TYR A 91 -3.08 -10.68 -10.71
N PHE A 92 -3.21 -12.01 -10.87
CA PHE A 92 -4.37 -12.64 -11.49
C PHE A 92 -5.71 -12.40 -10.78
N PRO A 93 -5.82 -12.40 -9.43
CA PRO A 93 -7.09 -12.12 -8.76
C PRO A 93 -7.41 -10.63 -8.66
N ASN A 94 -6.50 -9.72 -9.03
CA ASN A 94 -6.84 -8.30 -9.14
C ASN A 94 -7.62 -8.01 -10.43
N ASP A 95 -7.18 -8.57 -11.57
CA ASP A 95 -7.64 -8.13 -12.91
C ASP A 95 -8.24 -9.28 -13.75
N GLY A 96 -8.18 -10.52 -13.25
CA GLY A 96 -8.71 -11.70 -13.91
C GLY A 96 -10.19 -11.93 -13.62
N GLY A 97 -10.90 -12.53 -14.56
CA GLY A 97 -12.29 -12.96 -14.39
C GLY A 97 -12.44 -14.17 -13.47
N ASN A 98 -13.69 -14.54 -13.20
CA ASN A 98 -14.00 -15.73 -12.42
C ASN A 98 -13.51 -17.00 -13.11
N THR A 99 -12.94 -17.91 -12.33
CA THR A 99 -12.70 -19.30 -12.76
C THR A 99 -13.65 -20.22 -12.01
N LYS A 100 -13.77 -21.49 -12.43
CA LYS A 100 -14.57 -22.51 -11.72
C LYS A 100 -14.25 -22.58 -10.22
N ASN A 101 -13.01 -22.29 -9.83
CA ASN A 101 -12.50 -22.50 -8.47
C ASN A 101 -12.06 -21.20 -7.77
N HIS A 102 -12.13 -20.04 -8.42
CA HIS A 102 -11.63 -18.78 -7.84
C HIS A 102 -12.46 -17.59 -8.33
N ALA A 103 -12.78 -16.69 -7.40
CA ALA A 103 -13.32 -15.38 -7.71
C ALA A 103 -12.23 -14.49 -8.31
N GLY A 104 -12.55 -13.88 -9.45
CA GLY A 104 -11.77 -12.81 -10.04
C GLY A 104 -12.10 -11.45 -9.41
N ASN A 105 -11.56 -10.37 -9.98
CA ASN A 105 -11.85 -8.97 -9.61
C ASN A 105 -11.88 -8.70 -8.10
N GLN A 106 -10.98 -9.33 -7.34
CA GLN A 106 -10.92 -9.14 -5.89
C GLN A 106 -10.28 -7.80 -5.52
N HIS A 107 -9.49 -7.22 -6.44
CA HIS A 107 -8.80 -5.93 -6.31
C HIS A 107 -8.11 -5.75 -4.94
N PHE A 108 -7.58 -6.82 -4.35
CA PHE A 108 -7.13 -6.82 -2.96
C PHE A 108 -5.90 -5.92 -2.74
N MET A 109 -5.04 -5.75 -3.75
CA MET A 109 -3.94 -4.78 -3.66
C MET A 109 -4.49 -3.35 -3.57
N PHE A 110 -5.43 -3.00 -4.46
CA PHE A 110 -6.06 -1.68 -4.48
C PHE A 110 -6.85 -1.41 -3.19
N ARG A 111 -7.70 -2.36 -2.77
CA ARG A 111 -8.50 -2.25 -1.55
C ARG A 111 -7.63 -2.11 -0.32
N GLY A 112 -6.53 -2.87 -0.23
CA GLY A 112 -5.59 -2.76 0.87
C GLY A 112 -4.86 -1.41 0.89
N ALA A 113 -4.40 -0.92 -0.26
CA ALA A 113 -3.80 0.41 -0.36
C ALA A 113 -4.79 1.52 0.03
N GLN A 114 -6.03 1.45 -0.47
CA GLN A 114 -7.09 2.40 -0.12
C GLN A 114 -7.39 2.40 1.38
N ALA A 115 -7.47 1.20 2.00
CA ALA A 115 -7.71 1.08 3.43
C ALA A 115 -6.53 1.56 4.30
N ALA A 116 -5.31 1.60 3.75
CA ALA A 116 -4.14 2.13 4.44
C ALA A 116 -3.98 3.65 4.28
N ALA A 117 -4.55 4.23 3.22
CA ALA A 117 -4.32 5.62 2.84
C ALA A 117 -4.58 6.62 3.99
N PRO A 118 -5.70 6.57 4.75
CA PRO A 118 -5.92 7.52 5.85
C PRO A 118 -4.81 7.48 6.91
N SER A 119 -4.38 6.28 7.31
CA SER A 119 -3.32 6.13 8.31
C SER A 119 -1.96 6.59 7.79
N VAL A 120 -1.65 6.36 6.51
CA VAL A 120 -0.40 6.86 5.90
C VAL A 120 -0.41 8.39 5.84
N MET A 121 -1.54 8.99 5.46
CA MET A 121 -1.71 10.45 5.42
C MET A 121 -1.57 11.07 6.82
N GLU A 122 -2.17 10.46 7.83
CA GLU A 122 -2.04 10.89 9.23
C GLU A 122 -0.57 10.86 9.69
N ARG A 123 0.20 9.85 9.28
CA ARG A 123 1.65 9.78 9.57
C ARG A 123 2.41 10.94 8.91
N CYS A 124 2.13 11.23 7.65
CA CYS A 124 2.74 12.35 6.95
C CYS A 124 2.41 13.70 7.62
N ILE A 125 1.15 13.93 7.99
CA ILE A 125 0.72 15.16 8.69
C ILE A 125 1.39 15.28 10.06
N THR A 126 1.49 14.17 10.79
CA THR A 126 2.16 14.13 12.11
C THR A 126 3.64 14.47 11.97
N ALA A 127 4.33 13.87 10.99
CA ALA A 127 5.75 14.13 10.75
C ALA A 127 6.00 15.61 10.40
N LEU A 128 5.22 16.15 9.47
CA LEU A 128 5.27 17.58 9.11
C LEU A 128 4.97 18.51 10.30
N THR A 129 4.16 18.08 11.26
CA THR A 129 3.86 18.91 12.43
C THR A 129 5.00 18.89 13.44
N ARG A 130 5.61 17.74 13.69
CA ARG A 130 6.76 17.60 14.61
C ARG A 130 8.00 18.33 14.13
N GLU A 131 8.25 18.30 12.83
CA GLU A 131 9.44 18.92 12.25
C GLU A 131 9.32 20.45 12.15
N TRP A 132 8.09 20.97 12.21
CA TRP A 132 7.82 22.41 12.22
C TRP A 132 7.98 23.03 13.62
N GLU A 133 7.81 22.22 14.67
CA GLU A 133 7.94 22.66 16.07
C GLU A 133 9.40 22.67 16.56
N GLN A 134 10.34 22.18 15.74
CA GLN A 134 11.79 22.19 15.99
C GLN A 134 12.45 23.40 15.33
#